data_AF-A0A6N2K601-F1
#
_entry.id   AF-A0A6N2K601-F1
#
_cell.length_a   1.000
_cell.length_b   1.000
_cell.length_c   1.000
_cell.angle_alpha   90.00
_cell.angle_beta   90.00
_cell.angle_gamma   90.00
#
_symmetry.space_group_name_H-M   'P 1'
#
loop_
_entity.id
_entity.type
_entity.pdbx_description
1 polymer ?
#
loop_
_entity_poly.entity_id
_entity_poly.type
_entity_poly.pdbx_seq_one_letter_code
_entity_poly.pdbx_strand_id
1 'polypeptide(L)'
;MKNILFNLGLATLSTHELDAVTQSEWHLLYILNSLPEHIAETSFVAIHVPFFAIIFWLGFNENTRIREWSRIVFAIFLIVHAGLHKRLENHPLYTFNSPLSQGLIFGAGLLGLLYLIVAYVSNSRNSNYDNRPQM
;
A
#
# COMPACT_ATOMS: atom_id res chain seq x y z
N MET A 1 -14.74 1.36 -10.59
CA MET A 1 -14.39 0.76 -9.28
C MET A 1 -12.88 0.64 -9.06
N LYS A 2 -12.10 -0.01 -9.95
CA LYS A 2 -10.62 -0.13 -9.79
C LYS A 2 -9.91 1.18 -9.46
N ASN A 3 -10.18 2.25 -10.21
CA ASN A 3 -9.57 3.56 -9.97
C ASN A 3 -9.88 4.11 -8.57
N ILE A 4 -11.14 3.97 -8.11
CA ILE A 4 -11.56 4.44 -6.79
C ILE A 4 -10.86 3.64 -5.69
N LEU A 5 -10.82 2.31 -5.82
CA LEU A 5 -10.13 1.44 -4.85
C LEU A 5 -8.62 1.72 -4.80
N PHE A 6 -7.99 1.95 -5.95
CA PHE A 6 -6.58 2.33 -5.99
C PHE A 6 -6.34 3.69 -5.33
N ASN A 7 -7.13 4.72 -5.67
CA ASN A 7 -6.97 6.05 -5.12
C ASN A 7 -7.24 6.07 -3.60
N LEU A 8 -8.27 5.34 -3.14
CA LEU A 8 -8.54 5.17 -1.72
C LEU A 8 -7.38 4.44 -1.03
N GLY A 9 -6.90 3.32 -1.59
CA GLY A 9 -5.77 2.58 -1.01
C GLY A 9 -4.50 3.44 -0.92
N LEU A 10 -4.24 4.26 -1.94
CA LEU A 10 -3.12 5.21 -1.96
C LEU A 10 -3.30 6.32 -0.91
N ALA A 11 -4.50 6.89 -0.80
CA ALA A 11 -4.79 7.91 0.21
C ALA A 11 -4.67 7.33 1.63
N THR A 12 -5.20 6.14 1.87
CA THR A 12 -5.12 5.45 3.16
C THR A 12 -3.68 5.12 3.52
N LEU A 13 -2.88 4.56 2.60
CA LEU A 13 -1.45 4.34 2.84
C LEU A 13 -0.73 5.65 3.14
N SER A 14 -0.95 6.69 2.32
CA SER A 14 -0.28 7.98 2.53
C SER A 14 -0.62 8.59 3.89
N THR A 15 -1.86 8.39 4.36
CA THR A 15 -2.31 8.87 5.67
C THR A 15 -1.76 7.99 6.80
N HIS A 16 -1.63 6.68 6.58
CA HIS A 16 -0.89 5.78 7.47
C HIS A 16 0.56 6.23 7.64
N GLU A 17 1.25 6.63 6.56
CA GLU A 17 2.63 7.12 6.68
C GLU A 17 2.74 8.42 7.52
N LEU A 18 1.71 9.29 7.49
CA LEU A 18 1.67 10.46 8.38
C LEU A 18 1.51 10.03 9.84
N ASP A 19 0.63 9.05 10.11
CA ASP A 19 0.49 8.48 11.45
C ASP A 19 1.78 7.77 11.88
N ALA A 20 2.44 7.03 10.98
CA ALA A 20 3.70 6.33 11.21
C ALA A 20 4.83 7.28 11.66
N VAL A 21 4.87 8.51 11.14
CA VAL A 21 5.79 9.54 11.65
C VAL A 21 5.47 9.88 13.11
N THR A 22 4.19 10.08 13.45
CA THR A 22 3.79 10.37 14.84
C THR A 22 4.02 9.20 15.80
N GLN A 23 4.01 7.98 15.26
CA GLN A 23 4.20 6.74 16.00
C GLN A 23 5.66 6.25 16.02
N SER A 24 6.58 6.98 15.38
CA SER A 24 8.01 6.63 15.29
C SER A 24 8.28 5.24 14.70
N GLU A 25 7.57 4.90 13.61
CA GLU A 25 7.65 3.56 13.00
C GLU A 25 9.07 3.13 12.58
N TRP A 26 9.99 4.07 12.37
CA TRP A 26 11.40 3.77 12.10
C TRP A 26 12.06 2.88 13.17
N HIS A 27 11.56 2.87 14.41
CA HIS A 27 12.02 1.94 15.46
C HIS A 27 11.69 0.47 15.17
N LEU A 28 10.66 0.20 14.37
CA LEU A 28 10.27 -1.15 13.94
C LEU A 28 11.03 -1.62 12.69
N LEU A 29 11.64 -0.71 11.94
CA LEU A 29 12.33 -1.02 10.69
C LEU A 29 13.78 -1.47 10.97
N TYR A 30 14.12 -2.70 10.55
CA TYR A 30 15.42 -3.34 10.85
C TYR A 30 16.66 -2.51 10.47
N ILE A 31 16.56 -1.66 9.45
CA ILE A 31 17.67 -0.79 9.03
C ILE A 31 17.68 0.50 9.85
N LEU A 32 16.53 1.17 9.97
CA LEU A 32 16.46 2.49 10.60
C LEU A 32 16.53 2.43 12.14
N ASN A 33 16.14 1.31 12.76
CA ASN A 33 16.16 1.14 14.21
C ASN A 33 17.57 1.20 14.83
N SER A 34 18.61 1.07 14.01
CA SER A 34 20.02 1.09 14.41
C SER A 34 20.67 2.47 14.29
N LEU A 35 19.96 3.43 13.68
CA LEU A 35 20.46 4.78 13.46
C LEU A 35 20.16 5.68 14.66
N PRO A 36 20.94 6.76 14.87
CA PRO A 36 20.59 7.80 15.83
C PRO A 36 19.21 8.40 15.52
N GLU A 37 18.42 8.70 16.57
CA GLU A 37 17.01 9.08 16.47
C GLU A 37 16.70 10.09 15.35
N HIS A 38 17.36 11.25 15.38
CA HIS A 38 17.18 12.30 14.39
C HIS A 38 17.53 11.87 12.95
N ILE A 39 18.52 10.97 12.81
CA ILE A 39 18.90 10.43 11.50
C ILE A 39 17.84 9.43 11.02
N ALA A 40 17.33 8.58 11.90
CA ALA A 40 16.29 7.61 11.58
C ALA A 40 15.00 8.30 11.12
N GLU A 41 14.52 9.29 11.88
CA GLU A 41 13.35 10.11 11.57
C GLU A 41 13.50 10.82 10.22
N THR A 42 14.59 11.58 10.04
CA THR A 42 14.83 12.33 8.81
C THR A 42 14.94 11.41 7.60
N SER A 43 15.63 10.27 7.76
CA SER A 43 15.77 9.28 6.68
C SER A 43 14.45 8.62 6.35
N PHE A 44 13.62 8.30 7.35
CA PHE A 44 12.28 7.77 7.16
C PHE A 44 11.48 8.72 6.25
N VAL A 45 11.36 9.99 6.64
CA VAL A 45 10.61 10.98 5.84
C VAL A 45 11.21 11.19 4.44
N ALA A 46 12.54 11.31 4.34
CA ALA A 46 13.22 11.56 3.08
C ALA A 46 13.07 10.42 2.07
N ILE A 47 13.11 9.16 2.52
CA ILE A 47 12.95 7.97 1.66
C ILE A 47 11.51 7.85 1.13
N HIS A 48 10.53 8.35 1.86
CA HIS A 48 9.14 8.34 1.39
C HIS A 48 8.91 9.22 0.16
N VAL A 49 9.67 10.31 -0.02
CA VAL A 49 9.54 11.18 -1.20
C VAL A 49 9.77 10.43 -2.52
N PRO A 50 10.93 9.77 -2.76
CA PRO A 50 11.11 8.99 -3.99
C PRO A 50 10.18 7.78 -4.06
N PHE A 51 9.83 7.16 -2.92
CA PHE A 51 8.88 6.05 -2.89
C PHE A 51 7.49 6.46 -3.42
N PHE A 52 6.93 7.55 -2.91
CA PHE A 52 5.67 8.09 -3.41
C PHE A 52 5.77 8.57 -4.85
N ALA A 53 6.88 9.21 -5.25
CA ALA A 53 7.08 9.62 -6.64
C ALA A 53 7.02 8.41 -7.61
N ILE A 54 7.63 7.28 -7.24
CA ILE A 54 7.57 6.03 -8.02
C ILE A 54 6.14 5.49 -8.06
N ILE A 55 5.42 5.46 -6.94
CA ILE A 55 4.02 5.01 -6.91
C ILE A 55 3.14 5.87 -7.80
N PHE A 56 3.27 7.20 -7.75
CA PHE A 56 2.52 8.11 -8.61
C PHE A 56 2.87 7.88 -10.08
N TRP A 57 4.15 7.84 -10.42
CA TRP A 57 4.60 7.66 -11.80
C TRP A 57 4.12 6.35 -12.41
N LEU A 58 4.22 5.25 -11.68
CA LEU A 58 3.80 3.93 -12.15
C LEU A 58 2.27 3.74 -12.09
N GLY A 59 1.63 4.22 -11.03
CA GLY A 59 0.19 4.03 -10.78
C GLY A 59 -0.72 4.92 -11.64
N PHE A 60 -0.17 5.99 -12.24
CA PHE A 60 -0.86 6.89 -13.17
C PHE A 60 -0.23 6.90 -14.56
N ASN A 61 0.61 5.91 -14.88
CA ASN A 61 1.27 5.83 -16.18
C ASN A 61 0.27 5.81 -17.35
N GLU A 62 0.63 6.45 -18.46
CA GLU A 62 -0.19 6.46 -19.68
C GLU A 62 -0.30 5.06 -20.31
N ASN A 63 0.77 4.27 -20.21
CA ASN A 63 0.77 2.89 -20.65
C ASN A 63 -0.10 2.03 -19.73
N THR A 64 -1.24 1.59 -20.26
CA THR A 64 -2.23 0.79 -19.52
C THR A 64 -1.65 -0.50 -18.93
N ARG A 65 -0.71 -1.18 -19.62
CA ARG A 65 -0.10 -2.41 -19.10
C ARG A 65 0.75 -2.11 -17.87
N ILE A 66 1.60 -1.08 -17.93
CA ILE A 66 2.44 -0.65 -16.80
C ILE A 66 1.56 -0.23 -15.63
N ARG A 67 0.54 0.60 -15.90
CA ARG A 67 -0.40 1.10 -14.90
C ARG A 67 -1.17 -0.01 -14.20
N GLU A 68 -1.71 -0.98 -14.93
CA GLU A 68 -2.49 -2.06 -14.31
C GLU A 68 -1.61 -3.01 -13.49
N TRP A 69 -0.42 -3.34 -14.01
CA TRP A 69 0.53 -4.20 -13.30
C TRP A 69 1.05 -3.53 -12.03
N SER A 70 1.43 -2.25 -12.09
CA SER A 70 1.90 -1.49 -10.92
C SER A 70 0.84 -1.40 -9.82
N ARG A 71 -0.43 -1.22 -10.20
CA ARG A 71 -1.55 -1.18 -9.24
C ARG A 71 -1.84 -2.54 -8.60
N ILE A 72 -1.63 -3.64 -9.32
CA ILE A 72 -1.70 -5.00 -8.74
C ILE A 72 -0.58 -5.18 -7.72
N VAL A 73 0.66 -4.82 -8.07
CA VAL A 73 1.80 -4.90 -7.16
C VAL A 73 1.56 -4.04 -5.91
N PHE A 74 1.07 -2.82 -6.09
CA PHE A 74 0.70 -1.93 -5.00
C PHE A 74 -0.40 -2.53 -4.10
N ALA A 75 -1.44 -3.13 -4.68
CA ALA A 75 -2.51 -3.78 -3.91
C ALA A 75 -2.00 -4.97 -3.09
N ILE A 76 -1.07 -5.76 -3.64
CA ILE A 76 -0.38 -6.84 -2.92
C ILE A 76 0.46 -6.25 -1.78
N PHE A 77 1.20 -5.17 -2.03
CA PHE A 77 1.98 -4.47 -1.01
C PHE A 77 1.10 -4.04 0.16
N LEU A 78 -0.08 -3.44 -0.06
CA LEU A 78 -0.99 -3.04 1.03
C LEU A 78 -1.41 -4.23 1.93
N ILE A 79 -1.68 -5.39 1.33
CA ILE A 79 -2.05 -6.61 2.06
C ILE A 79 -0.87 -7.10 2.90
N VAL A 80 0.31 -7.17 2.30
CA VAL A 80 1.54 -7.59 3.00
C VAL A 80 1.88 -6.63 4.13
N HIS A 81 1.79 -5.32 3.87
CA HIS A 81 2.01 -4.25 4.85
C HIS A 81 1.11 -4.40 6.08
N ALA A 82 -0.20 -4.55 5.87
CA ALA A 82 -1.14 -4.82 6.96
C ALA A 82 -0.80 -6.11 7.72
N GLY A 83 -0.38 -7.17 7.01
CA GLY A 83 0.08 -8.42 7.62
C GLY A 83 1.35 -8.27 8.47
N LEU A 84 2.29 -7.42 8.06
CA LEU A 84 3.50 -7.11 8.82
C LEU A 84 3.15 -6.39 10.12
N HIS A 85 2.26 -5.38 10.07
CA HIS A 85 1.77 -4.73 11.29
C HIS A 85 1.06 -5.72 12.21
N LYS A 86 0.21 -6.60 11.66
CA LYS A 86 -0.44 -7.64 12.46
C LYS A 86 0.56 -8.54 13.17
N ARG A 87 1.63 -8.92 12.48
CA ARG A 87 2.71 -9.75 13.07
C ARG A 87 3.49 -9.02 14.16
N LEU A 88 3.68 -7.70 14.01
CA LEU A 88 4.44 -6.87 14.93
C LEU A 88 3.60 -6.23 16.03
N GLU A 89 2.28 -6.45 16.08
CA GLU A 89 1.38 -5.77 17.03
C GLU A 89 1.72 -6.01 18.51
N ASN A 90 2.38 -7.12 18.82
CA ASN A 90 2.83 -7.46 20.17
C ASN A 90 4.28 -7.06 20.45
N HIS A 91 4.95 -6.40 19.50
CA HIS A 91 6.33 -5.97 19.66
C HIS A 91 6.43 -4.79 20.64
N PRO A 92 7.42 -4.71 21.54
CA PRO A 92 7.51 -3.63 22.53
C PRO A 92 7.59 -2.21 21.95
N LEU A 93 8.08 -2.09 20.72
CA LEU A 93 8.21 -0.81 20.00
C LEU A 93 6.98 -0.50 19.12
N TYR A 94 5.92 -1.32 19.18
CA TYR A 94 4.70 -1.11 18.41
C TYR A 94 3.76 -0.15 19.13
N THR A 95 3.45 0.98 18.48
CA THR A 95 2.76 2.13 19.10
C THR A 95 1.39 2.42 18.48
N PHE A 96 1.01 1.76 17.37
CA PHE A 96 -0.24 1.95 16.64
C PHE A 96 -1.48 1.39 17.35
N ASN A 97 -1.80 1.85 18.55
CA ASN A 97 -2.89 1.31 19.37
C ASN A 97 -4.23 2.02 19.16
N SER A 98 -4.26 3.14 18.42
CA SER A 98 -5.48 3.91 18.22
C SER A 98 -6.40 3.27 17.17
N PRO A 99 -7.73 3.41 17.28
CA PRO A 99 -8.66 2.94 16.26
C PRO A 99 -8.40 3.55 14.88
N LEU A 100 -7.92 4.80 14.83
CA LEU A 100 -7.57 5.46 13.58
C LEU A 100 -6.37 4.78 12.92
N SER A 101 -5.28 4.58 13.67
CA SER A 101 -4.07 3.88 13.22
C SER A 101 -4.39 2.48 12.69
N GLN A 102 -5.13 1.71 13.48
CA GLN A 102 -5.58 0.36 13.13
C GLN A 102 -6.48 0.38 11.87
N GLY A 103 -7.36 1.37 11.78
CA GLY A 103 -8.23 1.59 10.62
C GLY A 103 -7.45 1.96 9.34
N LEU A 104 -6.39 2.75 9.45
CA LEU A 104 -5.52 3.10 8.33
C LEU A 104 -4.73 1.86 7.84
N ILE A 105 -4.11 1.13 8.76
CA ILE A 105 -3.33 -0.09 8.45
C ILE A 105 -4.22 -1.16 7.80
N PHE A 106 -5.25 -1.61 8.53
CA PHE A 106 -6.08 -2.73 8.08
C PHE A 106 -7.07 -2.32 7.00
N GLY A 107 -7.51 -1.06 6.99
CA GLY A 107 -8.30 -0.50 5.90
C GLY A 107 -7.52 -0.47 4.59
N ALA A 108 -6.23 -0.10 4.60
CA ALA A 108 -5.38 -0.17 3.42
C ALA A 108 -5.27 -1.61 2.89
N GLY A 109 -5.01 -2.58 3.78
CA GLY A 109 -4.98 -4.00 3.42
C GLY A 109 -6.30 -4.50 2.80
N LEU A 110 -7.44 -4.11 3.38
CA LEU A 110 -8.76 -4.44 2.84
C LEU A 110 -8.99 -3.83 1.45
N LEU A 111 -8.62 -2.55 1.25
CA LEU A 111 -8.73 -1.89 -0.04
C LEU A 111 -7.86 -2.57 -1.11
N GLY A 112 -6.65 -3.02 -0.74
CA GLY A 112 -5.79 -3.84 -1.60
C GLY A 112 -6.45 -5.16 -1.99
N LEU A 113 -7.03 -5.88 -1.04
CA LEU A 113 -7.75 -7.14 -1.31
C LEU A 113 -8.94 -6.92 -2.25
N LEU A 114 -9.77 -5.90 -1.98
CA LEU A 114 -10.90 -5.54 -2.83
C LEU A 114 -10.44 -5.16 -4.25
N TYR A 115 -9.33 -4.44 -4.38
CA TYR A 115 -8.76 -4.10 -5.68
C TYR A 115 -8.42 -5.37 -6.48
N LEU A 116 -7.73 -6.34 -5.86
CA LEU A 116 -7.35 -7.60 -6.52
C LEU A 116 -8.56 -8.42 -6.96
N ILE A 117 -9.59 -8.51 -6.12
CA ILE A 117 -10.84 -9.21 -6.47
C ILE A 117 -11.48 -8.55 -7.71
N VAL A 118 -11.61 -7.23 -7.71
CA VAL A 118 -12.20 -6.50 -8.84
C VAL A 118 -11.34 -6.63 -10.10
N ALA A 119 -10.01 -6.58 -9.96
CA ALA A 119 -9.07 -6.76 -11.07
C ALA A 119 -9.18 -8.15 -11.70
N TYR A 120 -9.22 -9.20 -10.87
CA TYR A 120 -9.39 -10.58 -11.29
C TYR A 120 -10.71 -10.80 -12.05
N VAL A 121 -11.83 -10.35 -11.47
CA VAL A 121 -13.16 -10.47 -12.11
C VAL A 121 -13.21 -9.73 -13.45
N SER A 122 -12.61 -8.54 -13.52
CA SER A 122 -12.56 -7.74 -14.76
C SER A 122 -11.76 -8.46 -15.85
N ASN A 123 -10.61 -9.07 -15.50
CA ASN A 123 -9.76 -9.78 -16.44
C ASN A 123 -10.43 -11.06 -16.97
N SER A 124 -11.08 -11.83 -16.10
CA SER A 124 -11.81 -13.04 -16.47
C SER A 124 -12.99 -12.74 -17.42
N ARG A 125 -13.67 -11.60 -17.25
CA ARG A 125 -14.72 -11.16 -18.18
C ARG A 125 -14.19 -10.83 -19.57
N ASN A 126 -13.06 -10.15 -19.65
CA ASN A 126 -12.44 -9.83 -20.95
C ASN A 126 -11.98 -11.08 -21.69
N SER A 127 -11.35 -12.03 -20.98
CA SER A 127 -10.95 -13.32 -21.57
C SER A 127 -12.16 -14.10 -22.13
N ASN A 128 -13.28 -14.14 -21.42
CA ASN A 128 -14.50 -14.81 -21.90
C ASN A 128 -15.17 -14.11 -23.09
N TYR A 129 -14.95 -12.81 -23.28
CA TYR A 129 -15.49 -12.09 -24.43
C TYR A 129 -14.69 -12.40 -25.71
N ASP A 130 -13.36 -12.41 -25.61
CA ASP A 130 -12.45 -12.66 -26.73
C ASP A 130 -12.57 -14.10 -27.28
N ASN A 131 -12.98 -15.05 -26.42
CA ASN A 131 -13.17 -16.46 -26.80
C ASN A 131 -14.57 -16.81 -27.36
N ARG A 132 -15.46 -15.83 -27.61
CA ARG A 132 -16.74 -16.13 -28.26
C ARG A 132 -16.55 -16.37 -29.76
N PRO A 133 -17.16 -17.42 -30.34
CA PRO A 133 -17.14 -17.60 -31.78
C PRO A 133 -17.78 -16.37 -32.45
N GLN A 134 -17.04 -15.75 -33.37
CA GLN A 134 -17.57 -14.68 -34.21
C GLN A 134 -18.57 -15.32 -35.18
N MET A 135 -19.85 -15.04 -34.99
CA MET A 135 -20.94 -15.46 -35.89
C MET A 135 -20.98 -14.57 -37.13
#